data_AF-A0A5B8A642-F1
#
_entry.id   AF-A0A5B8A642-F1
#
_cell.length_a   1.000
_cell.length_b   1.000
_cell.length_c   1.000
_cell.angle_alpha   90.00
_cell.angle_beta   90.00
_cell.angle_gamma   90.00
#
_symmetry.space_group_name_H-M   'P 1'
#
loop_
_entity.id
_entity.type
_entity.pdbx_description
1 polymer ?
#
loop_
_entity_poly.entity_id
_entity_poly.type
_entity_poly.pdbx_seq_one_letter_code
_entity_poly.pdbx_strand_id
1 'polypeptide(L)'
;MPLNFKSINLPAPPRRTRTATGGGLVEADYQNITLYILILIGIGLRLFQFIYNRSFFIDELFLNVNIVKLDFWGLATRTFEYQQKAPLGYLWAVKLLTTVLGNSEQVLRLFSLLCGISSLFLFVPVARHFLRSWGVVIAVGVLSISYTFIYHSVEAKQYCTELTAAILALFLYTKYHDRTDLKSLLIWGVAGAILLWFSFSLIFIAAGIAGAVCLDALLRKEWRRFFMLLIPFTLWLVSFGVLYFLFVRKFHESAWLIDFFKRVDDAFMPLPPASVSDLTWLVRKPYSLLDRPLGLMLYFEPNADHSFLYYFLRMGWLYAPTIVLGAVLMLRKNRLNFSVLVLPVLLTMAASGLKVYPFHQRFLLFLGPVFLLMLAYGFERFCALFPRRYSLVALGLLLVLTPALVNSAEQVNDPHQVIKDYNREVVLFVNQNYKPGDAVYVYWNMRQAYEFYKAANYLKFNAIEASYVKNKSRNPADYINHLKPDFKGFKGKKRLWFIYDTNNRDPIGDFIDQPAWYHDQKFVPGKSLEQEFSKMGKQKAHYQLNTFNATLFELK
;
A
#
# COMPACT_ATOMS: atom_id res chain seq x y z
N MET A 1 64.53 -7.31 -55.64
CA MET A 1 63.50 -6.29 -55.92
C MET A 1 62.27 -6.61 -55.07
N PRO A 2 61.91 -5.80 -54.07
CA PRO A 2 60.80 -6.10 -53.17
C PRO A 2 59.45 -5.75 -53.82
N LEU A 3 58.47 -6.63 -53.64
CA LEU A 3 57.08 -6.48 -54.11
C LEU A 3 56.36 -5.42 -53.26
N ASN A 4 55.80 -4.44 -53.97
CA ASN A 4 55.14 -3.25 -53.45
C ASN A 4 53.68 -3.58 -53.08
N PHE A 5 53.34 -3.64 -51.79
CA PHE A 5 51.94 -3.78 -51.35
C PHE A 5 51.24 -2.42 -51.42
N LYS A 6 50.35 -2.26 -52.41
CA LYS A 6 49.40 -1.15 -52.48
C LYS A 6 48.40 -1.27 -51.31
N SER A 7 48.41 -0.29 -50.41
CA SER A 7 47.40 -0.13 -49.37
C SER A 7 46.02 0.14 -49.98
N ILE A 8 45.04 -0.71 -49.67
CA ILE A 8 43.63 -0.50 -50.00
C ILE A 8 43.07 0.54 -49.02
N ASN A 9 42.74 1.74 -49.52
CA ASN A 9 42.01 2.75 -48.75
C ASN A 9 40.55 2.33 -48.59
N LEU A 10 40.17 1.91 -47.39
CA LEU A 10 38.76 1.76 -47.01
C LEU A 10 38.14 3.16 -46.80
N PRO A 11 36.92 3.43 -47.29
CA PRO A 11 36.25 4.70 -47.07
C PRO A 11 35.92 4.88 -45.59
N ALA A 12 36.29 6.04 -45.04
CA ALA A 12 35.94 6.41 -43.66
C ALA A 12 34.41 6.43 -43.48
N PRO A 13 33.88 5.94 -42.34
CA PRO A 13 32.45 5.99 -42.07
C PRO A 13 31.97 7.45 -42.05
N PRO A 14 30.73 7.74 -42.49
CA PRO A 14 30.22 9.10 -42.53
C PRO A 14 30.24 9.69 -41.11
N ARG A 15 31.00 10.78 -40.94
CA ARG A 15 30.97 11.61 -39.73
C ARG A 15 29.52 12.04 -39.50
N ARG A 16 28.92 11.59 -38.39
CA ARG A 16 27.68 12.18 -37.89
C ARG A 16 27.93 13.66 -37.63
N THR A 17 27.45 14.51 -38.54
CA THR A 17 27.33 15.94 -38.30
C THR A 17 26.31 16.13 -37.19
N ARG A 18 26.81 16.26 -35.96
CA ARG A 18 26.05 16.64 -34.79
C ARG A 18 25.72 18.11 -34.97
N THR A 19 24.57 18.43 -35.56
CA THR A 19 24.04 19.80 -35.55
C THR A 19 23.75 20.16 -34.09
N ALA A 20 24.68 20.91 -33.49
CA ALA A 20 24.55 21.47 -32.17
C ALA A 20 23.52 22.61 -32.22
N THR A 21 22.27 22.31 -31.85
CA THR A 21 21.35 23.33 -31.37
C THR A 21 21.72 23.63 -29.92
N GLY A 22 22.31 24.81 -29.66
CA GLY A 22 22.85 25.21 -28.35
C GLY A 22 21.86 25.29 -27.18
N GLY A 23 20.57 24.94 -27.37
CA GLY A 23 19.57 24.87 -26.30
C GLY A 23 19.36 23.49 -25.67
N GLY A 24 19.77 22.40 -26.34
CA GLY A 24 19.42 21.03 -25.90
C GLY A 24 20.22 20.48 -24.71
N LEU A 25 21.43 21.01 -24.46
CA LEU A 25 22.26 20.60 -23.32
C LEU A 25 21.76 21.22 -22.01
N VAL A 26 21.44 22.52 -22.04
CA VAL A 26 20.98 23.28 -20.87
C VAL A 26 19.60 22.80 -20.39
N GLU A 27 18.68 22.43 -21.29
CA GLU A 27 17.37 21.88 -20.90
C GLU A 27 17.44 20.51 -20.22
N ALA A 28 18.37 19.64 -20.65
CA ALA A 28 18.56 18.32 -20.07
C ALA A 28 19.07 18.42 -18.61
N ASP A 29 19.84 19.46 -18.30
CA ASP A 29 20.37 19.68 -16.96
C ASP A 29 19.26 20.10 -15.98
N TYR A 30 18.37 21.03 -16.35
CA TYR A 30 17.27 21.45 -15.47
C TYR A 30 16.28 20.32 -15.15
N GLN A 31 15.96 19.46 -16.12
CA GLN A 31 15.05 18.33 -15.91
C GLN A 31 15.62 17.32 -14.91
N ASN A 32 16.91 17.01 -15.03
CA ASN A 32 17.60 16.13 -14.09
C ASN A 32 17.71 16.78 -12.71
N ILE A 33 18.04 18.07 -12.62
CA ILE A 33 18.06 18.81 -11.36
C ILE A 33 16.70 18.75 -10.67
N THR A 34 15.61 19.08 -11.36
CA THR A 34 14.24 19.00 -10.81
C THR A 34 13.89 17.58 -10.37
N LEU A 35 14.22 16.57 -11.18
CA LEU A 35 14.01 15.16 -10.82
C LEU A 35 14.72 14.80 -9.50
N TYR A 36 16.00 15.14 -9.37
CA TYR A 36 16.77 14.86 -8.15
C TYR A 36 16.25 15.64 -6.95
N ILE A 37 15.85 16.90 -7.13
CA ILE A 37 15.21 17.69 -6.06
C ILE A 37 13.93 16.99 -5.58
N LEU A 38 13.05 16.57 -6.48
CA LEU A 38 11.82 15.87 -6.12
C LEU A 38 12.08 14.54 -5.40
N ILE A 39 13.09 13.79 -5.83
CA ILE A 39 13.53 12.56 -5.13
C ILE A 39 14.02 12.90 -3.72
N LEU A 40 14.87 13.92 -3.56
CA LEU A 40 15.40 14.34 -2.27
C LEU A 40 14.29 14.81 -1.31
N ILE A 41 13.34 15.61 -1.81
CA ILE A 41 12.14 16.00 -1.05
C ILE A 41 11.36 14.75 -0.64
N GLY A 42 11.12 13.82 -1.58
CA GLY A 42 10.40 12.59 -1.31
C GLY A 42 11.09 11.68 -0.27
N ILE A 43 12.41 11.64 -0.26
CA ILE A 43 13.19 10.95 0.79
C ILE A 43 13.03 11.68 2.11
N GLY A 44 13.20 13.00 2.13
CA GLY A 44 13.04 13.83 3.33
C GLY A 44 11.67 13.65 3.99
N LEU A 45 10.58 13.65 3.21
CA LEU A 45 9.22 13.44 3.70
C LEU A 45 9.02 12.04 4.30
N ARG A 46 9.58 11.00 3.67
CA ARG A 46 9.52 9.62 4.21
C ARG A 46 10.30 9.48 5.51
N LEU A 47 11.50 10.06 5.57
CA LEU A 47 12.32 10.07 6.78
C LEU A 47 11.65 10.86 7.89
N PHE A 48 11.04 12.01 7.59
CA PHE A 48 10.25 12.78 8.56
C PHE A 48 9.14 11.93 9.17
N GLN A 49 8.32 11.28 8.35
CA GLN A 49 7.22 10.44 8.85
C GLN A 49 7.72 9.20 9.62
N PHE A 50 8.85 8.63 9.21
CA PHE A 50 9.50 7.52 9.92
C PHE A 50 10.03 7.93 11.30
N ILE A 51 10.65 9.11 11.40
CA ILE A 51 11.18 9.67 12.66
C ILE A 51 10.03 10.11 13.57
N TYR A 52 8.99 10.74 13.01
CA TYR A 52 7.77 11.10 13.75
C TYR A 52 7.12 9.87 14.40
N ASN A 53 7.24 8.70 13.76
CA ASN A 53 6.88 7.41 14.32
C ASN A 53 5.44 7.39 14.87
N ARG A 54 4.46 7.67 14.00
CA ARG A 54 3.03 7.61 14.35
C ARG A 54 2.68 6.26 14.99
N SER A 55 1.72 6.26 15.90
CA SER A 55 1.20 5.02 16.47
C SER A 55 0.64 4.10 15.40
N PHE A 56 0.79 2.79 15.60
CA PHE A 56 0.25 1.81 14.66
C PHE A 56 -1.25 1.98 14.48
N PHE A 57 -1.66 1.98 13.21
CA PHE A 57 -3.05 1.72 12.86
C PHE A 57 -3.38 0.24 13.10
N ILE A 58 -4.65 -0.09 13.32
CA ILE A 58 -5.09 -1.43 13.74
C ILE A 58 -4.59 -2.55 12.81
N ASP A 59 -4.56 -2.32 11.50
CA ASP A 59 -4.05 -3.27 10.50
C ASP A 59 -2.56 -3.57 10.66
N GLU A 60 -1.77 -2.59 11.13
CA GLU A 60 -0.35 -2.78 11.48
C GLU A 60 -0.25 -3.66 12.73
N LEU A 61 -1.05 -3.41 13.77
CA LEU A 61 -1.03 -4.24 14.99
C LEU A 61 -1.36 -5.71 14.69
N PHE A 62 -2.41 -5.95 13.90
CA PHE A 62 -2.83 -7.30 13.54
C PHE A 62 -1.72 -8.12 12.87
N LEU A 63 -0.91 -7.52 12.00
CA LEU A 63 0.17 -8.24 11.33
C LEU A 63 1.39 -8.37 12.25
N ASN A 64 1.77 -7.27 12.90
CA ASN A 64 3.05 -7.18 13.57
C ASN A 64 3.08 -7.90 14.92
N VAL A 65 1.93 -8.11 15.58
CA VAL A 65 1.85 -8.99 16.77
C VAL A 65 2.36 -10.40 16.45
N ASN A 66 2.05 -10.92 15.25
CA ASN A 66 2.53 -12.23 14.79
C ASN A 66 4.04 -12.21 14.50
N ILE A 67 4.57 -11.15 13.88
CA ILE A 67 6.01 -11.02 13.59
C ILE A 67 6.84 -10.98 14.88
N VAL A 68 6.34 -10.30 15.90
CA VAL A 68 7.02 -10.23 17.21
C VAL A 68 6.95 -11.58 17.92
N LYS A 69 5.78 -12.21 17.99
CA LYS A 69 5.56 -13.47 18.73
C LYS A 69 6.19 -14.70 18.07
N LEU A 70 6.18 -14.79 16.73
CA LEU A 70 6.58 -16.00 15.99
C LEU A 70 8.02 -15.92 15.51
N ASP A 71 8.68 -17.08 15.41
CA ASP A 71 9.96 -17.24 14.73
C ASP A 71 9.78 -17.39 13.20
N PHE A 72 10.89 -17.52 12.46
CA PHE A 72 10.84 -17.65 11.00
C PHE A 72 9.98 -18.83 10.53
N TRP A 73 10.07 -19.97 11.22
CA TRP A 73 9.28 -21.15 10.90
C TRP A 73 7.80 -20.99 11.26
N GLY A 74 7.51 -20.39 12.41
CA GLY A 74 6.17 -20.01 12.82
C GLY A 74 5.50 -19.10 11.80
N LEU A 75 6.22 -18.11 11.26
CA LEU A 75 5.72 -17.22 10.21
C LEU A 75 5.38 -17.94 8.90
N ALA A 76 6.04 -19.08 8.62
CA ALA A 76 5.78 -19.86 7.42
C ALA A 76 4.66 -20.91 7.59
N THR A 77 4.39 -21.35 8.81
CA THR A 77 3.57 -22.55 9.04
C THR A 77 2.34 -22.35 9.90
N ARG A 78 2.33 -21.37 10.80
CA ARG A 78 1.21 -21.15 11.71
C ARG A 78 0.16 -20.22 11.12
N THR A 79 -1.09 -20.44 11.52
CA THR A 79 -2.17 -19.48 11.26
C THR A 79 -1.96 -18.24 12.10
N PHE A 80 -2.03 -17.06 11.48
CA PHE A 80 -1.82 -15.80 12.18
C PHE A 80 -3.03 -15.44 13.04
N GLU A 81 -2.76 -14.87 14.20
CA GLU A 81 -3.74 -14.10 14.96
C GLU A 81 -4.30 -12.99 14.05
N TYR A 82 -5.59 -12.67 14.20
CA TYR A 82 -6.26 -11.62 13.42
C TYR A 82 -6.24 -11.84 11.89
N GLN A 83 -6.12 -13.09 11.44
CA GLN A 83 -6.28 -13.54 10.04
C GLN A 83 -5.51 -12.70 8.99
N GLN A 84 -4.38 -12.09 9.39
CA GLN A 84 -3.60 -11.24 8.49
C GLN A 84 -2.82 -12.06 7.47
N LYS A 85 -2.49 -11.41 6.35
CA LYS A 85 -1.78 -12.00 5.23
C LYS A 85 -0.68 -11.06 4.76
N ALA A 86 0.52 -11.62 4.56
CA ALA A 86 1.61 -10.94 3.88
C ALA A 86 2.52 -11.98 3.18
N PRO A 87 3.23 -11.58 2.11
CA PRO A 87 4.20 -12.45 1.42
C PRO A 87 5.32 -12.90 2.34
N LEU A 88 5.77 -14.16 2.21
CA LEU A 88 6.77 -14.75 3.11
C LEU A 88 8.10 -14.00 3.07
N GLY A 89 8.54 -13.55 1.89
CA GLY A 89 9.75 -12.77 1.73
C GLY A 89 9.70 -11.46 2.52
N TYR A 90 8.54 -10.79 2.55
CA TYR A 90 8.32 -9.61 3.39
C TYR A 90 8.38 -9.95 4.88
N LEU A 91 7.66 -11.00 5.30
CA LEU A 91 7.60 -11.43 6.69
C LEU A 91 8.99 -11.77 7.25
N TRP A 92 9.77 -12.53 6.50
CA TRP A 92 11.13 -12.91 6.90
C TRP A 92 12.10 -11.73 6.87
N ALA A 93 11.98 -10.79 5.92
CA ALA A 93 12.78 -9.59 5.92
C ALA A 93 12.52 -8.72 7.17
N VAL A 94 11.25 -8.51 7.53
CA VAL A 94 10.90 -7.77 8.75
C VAL A 94 11.35 -8.55 10.00
N LYS A 95 11.14 -9.87 10.05
CA LYS A 95 11.57 -10.69 11.19
C LYS A 95 13.08 -10.67 11.41
N LEU A 96 13.86 -10.66 10.33
CA LEU A 96 15.30 -10.52 10.41
C LEU A 96 15.68 -9.18 11.05
N LEU A 97 15.07 -8.08 10.60
CA LEU A 97 15.32 -6.76 11.18
C LEU A 97 14.93 -6.69 12.65
N THR A 98 13.78 -7.25 13.05
CA THR A 98 13.37 -7.23 14.46
C THR A 98 14.21 -8.13 15.36
N THR A 99 14.75 -9.21 14.81
CA THR A 99 15.68 -10.09 15.55
C THR A 99 17.02 -9.39 15.82
N VAL A 100 17.49 -8.56 14.88
CA VAL A 100 18.78 -7.86 15.00
C VAL A 100 18.67 -6.52 15.75
N LEU A 101 17.60 -5.77 15.52
CA LEU A 101 17.45 -4.38 15.99
C LEU A 101 16.38 -4.21 17.09
N GLY A 102 15.64 -5.26 17.43
CA GLY A 102 14.58 -5.26 18.44
C GLY A 102 13.18 -5.00 17.87
N ASN A 103 12.16 -5.03 18.74
CA ASN A 103 10.75 -5.05 18.37
C ASN A 103 10.06 -3.68 18.41
N SER A 104 10.78 -2.60 18.08
CA SER A 104 10.16 -1.26 18.04
C SER A 104 9.31 -1.08 16.79
N GLU A 105 8.32 -0.18 16.87
CA GLU A 105 7.45 0.12 15.71
C GLU A 105 8.23 0.65 14.50
N GLN A 106 9.31 1.39 14.75
CA GLN A 106 10.19 1.88 13.68
C GLN A 106 10.92 0.74 12.99
N VAL A 107 11.45 -0.24 13.73
CA VAL A 107 12.13 -1.40 13.12
C VAL A 107 11.17 -2.21 12.26
N LEU A 108 9.92 -2.38 12.71
CA LEU A 108 8.87 -3.07 11.94
C LEU A 108 8.50 -2.32 10.63
N ARG A 109 8.69 -1.00 10.59
CA ARG A 109 8.48 -0.16 9.38
C ARG A 109 9.72 -0.08 8.48
N LEU A 110 10.90 -0.42 8.99
CA LEU A 110 12.17 -0.14 8.33
C LEU A 110 12.27 -0.79 6.95
N PHE A 111 11.84 -2.04 6.80
CA PHE A 111 11.88 -2.70 5.49
C PHE A 111 10.98 -2.01 4.45
N SER A 112 9.77 -1.62 4.85
CA SER A 112 8.84 -0.85 4.00
C SER A 112 9.45 0.50 3.58
N LEU A 113 10.17 1.16 4.49
CA LEU A 113 10.83 2.44 4.21
C LEU A 113 11.94 2.27 3.18
N LEU A 114 12.79 1.25 3.36
CA LEU A 114 13.87 0.93 2.42
C LEU A 114 13.31 0.61 1.02
N CYS A 115 12.22 -0.15 0.94
CA CYS A 115 11.49 -0.40 -0.30
C CYS A 115 10.95 0.91 -0.93
N GLY A 116 10.36 1.79 -0.12
CA GLY A 116 9.83 3.08 -0.59
C GLY A 116 10.89 4.02 -1.14
N ILE A 117 12.04 4.13 -0.48
CA ILE A 117 13.18 4.92 -0.97
C ILE A 117 13.77 4.28 -2.23
N SER A 118 13.97 2.96 -2.24
CA SER A 118 14.52 2.23 -3.38
C SER A 118 13.63 2.37 -4.62
N SER A 119 12.31 2.35 -4.44
CA SER A 119 11.34 2.56 -5.52
C SER A 119 11.55 3.86 -6.29
N LEU A 120 11.96 4.94 -5.62
CA LEU A 120 12.19 6.23 -6.29
C LEU A 120 13.31 6.12 -7.33
N PHE A 121 14.42 5.49 -6.96
CA PHE A 121 15.57 5.31 -7.86
C PHE A 121 15.31 4.24 -8.92
N LEU A 122 14.69 3.12 -8.55
CA LEU A 122 14.39 2.02 -9.47
C LEU A 122 13.35 2.43 -10.52
N PHE A 123 12.46 3.37 -10.20
CA PHE A 123 11.46 3.84 -11.16
C PHE A 123 12.04 4.78 -12.21
N VAL A 124 13.18 5.44 -11.97
CA VAL A 124 13.83 6.32 -12.97
C VAL A 124 14.16 5.59 -14.28
N PRO A 125 14.91 4.46 -14.29
CA PRO A 125 15.19 3.74 -15.54
C PRO A 125 13.94 3.14 -16.19
N VAL A 126 12.94 2.75 -15.39
CA VAL A 126 11.64 2.30 -15.92
C VAL A 126 10.95 3.46 -16.64
N ALA A 127 10.80 4.61 -16.00
CA ALA A 127 10.19 5.80 -16.57
C ALA A 127 10.90 6.24 -17.85
N ARG A 128 12.25 6.25 -17.88
CA ARG A 128 13.04 6.58 -19.07
C ARG A 128 12.86 5.62 -20.24
N HIS A 129 12.39 4.38 -20.02
CA HIS A 129 12.06 3.46 -21.10
C HIS A 129 10.74 3.86 -21.81
N PHE A 130 9.74 4.31 -21.06
CA PHE A 130 8.41 4.63 -21.61
C PHE A 130 8.26 6.11 -22.00
N LEU A 131 8.96 7.00 -21.29
CA LEU A 131 8.79 8.46 -21.30
C LEU A 131 10.07 9.18 -21.73
N ARG A 132 9.95 10.48 -21.99
CA ARG A 132 11.04 11.40 -22.27
C ARG A 132 10.94 12.65 -21.40
N SER A 133 12.08 13.29 -21.15
CA SER A 133 12.15 14.65 -20.59
C SER A 133 11.26 14.86 -19.36
N TRP A 134 10.31 15.81 -19.42
CA TRP A 134 9.37 16.13 -18.34
C TRP A 134 8.42 15.00 -17.95
N GLY A 135 8.16 14.02 -18.84
CA GLY A 135 7.38 12.84 -18.48
C GLY A 135 8.06 12.05 -17.35
N VAL A 136 9.39 11.89 -17.40
CA VAL A 136 10.14 11.22 -16.33
C VAL A 136 10.03 11.99 -15.02
N VAL A 137 10.12 13.32 -15.07
CA VAL A 137 9.99 14.20 -13.91
C VAL A 137 8.60 14.07 -13.28
N ILE A 138 7.52 14.04 -14.07
CA ILE A 138 6.16 13.87 -13.54
C ILE A 138 5.97 12.48 -12.92
N ALA A 139 6.31 11.41 -13.64
CA ALA A 139 6.08 10.06 -13.15
C ALA A 139 6.82 9.80 -11.83
N VAL A 140 8.12 10.12 -11.78
CA VAL A 140 8.93 9.92 -10.57
C VAL A 140 8.63 10.98 -9.51
N GLY A 141 8.34 12.22 -9.93
CA GLY A 141 8.00 13.32 -9.04
C GLY A 141 6.75 13.06 -8.22
N VAL A 142 5.66 12.62 -8.87
CA VAL A 142 4.43 12.23 -8.18
C VAL A 142 4.70 11.06 -7.23
N LEU A 143 5.41 10.01 -7.67
CA LEU A 143 5.78 8.88 -6.78
C LEU A 143 6.59 9.35 -5.55
N SER A 144 7.44 10.36 -5.75
CA SER A 144 8.31 10.90 -4.70
C SER A 144 7.53 11.71 -3.68
N ILE A 145 6.60 12.57 -4.11
CA ILE A 145 5.98 13.57 -3.23
C ILE A 145 4.52 13.29 -2.86
N SER A 146 3.87 12.28 -3.45
CA SER A 146 2.47 11.97 -3.12
C SER A 146 2.35 11.33 -1.74
N TYR A 147 1.42 11.87 -0.94
CA TYR A 147 1.19 11.49 0.45
C TYR A 147 0.88 10.00 0.61
N THR A 148 0.21 9.38 -0.37
CA THR A 148 -0.18 7.96 -0.27
C THR A 148 1.03 7.03 -0.40
N PHE A 149 1.95 7.34 -1.33
CA PHE A 149 3.20 6.59 -1.48
C PHE A 149 4.17 6.83 -0.31
N ILE A 150 4.13 8.02 0.30
CA ILE A 150 4.89 8.33 1.52
C ILE A 150 4.31 7.52 2.70
N TYR A 151 3.00 7.59 2.94
CA TYR A 151 2.32 6.88 4.01
C TYR A 151 2.63 5.38 3.98
N HIS A 152 2.42 4.71 2.84
CA HIS A 152 2.64 3.28 2.74
C HIS A 152 4.12 2.88 2.82
N SER A 153 5.06 3.80 2.59
CA SER A 153 6.48 3.53 2.83
C SER A 153 6.85 3.48 4.30
N VAL A 154 6.05 4.08 5.18
CA VAL A 154 6.23 4.04 6.65
C VAL A 154 5.11 3.28 7.35
N GLU A 155 4.43 2.41 6.62
CA GLU A 155 3.45 1.48 7.17
C GLU A 155 4.11 0.11 7.35
N ALA A 156 3.93 -0.51 8.52
CA ALA A 156 4.44 -1.86 8.82
C ALA A 156 3.57 -2.94 8.14
N LYS A 157 3.40 -2.81 6.82
CA LYS A 157 2.67 -3.68 5.91
C LYS A 157 3.42 -3.82 4.59
N GLN A 158 3.09 -4.86 3.83
CA GLN A 158 3.79 -5.21 2.59
C GLN A 158 3.57 -4.26 1.40
N TYR A 159 2.59 -3.33 1.45
CA TYR A 159 2.13 -2.62 0.25
C TYR A 159 3.25 -1.91 -0.52
N CYS A 160 4.18 -1.25 0.17
CA CYS A 160 5.31 -0.58 -0.48
C CYS A 160 6.35 -1.58 -1.04
N THR A 161 6.48 -2.75 -0.42
CA THR A 161 7.29 -3.86 -0.97
C THR A 161 6.67 -4.36 -2.27
N GLU A 162 5.33 -4.48 -2.33
CA GLU A 162 4.63 -4.90 -3.55
C GLU A 162 4.76 -3.89 -4.69
N LEU A 163 4.68 -2.60 -4.38
CA LEU A 163 5.00 -1.52 -5.31
C LEU A 163 6.43 -1.63 -5.85
N THR A 164 7.41 -1.86 -4.97
CA THR A 164 8.83 -2.01 -5.35
C THR A 164 9.01 -3.22 -6.26
N ALA A 165 8.35 -4.35 -5.94
CA ALA A 165 8.38 -5.55 -6.75
C ALA A 165 7.77 -5.32 -8.14
N ALA A 166 6.67 -4.56 -8.24
CA ALA A 166 6.07 -4.19 -9.52
C ALA A 166 7.02 -3.32 -10.37
N ILE A 167 7.68 -2.32 -9.76
CA ILE A 167 8.70 -1.50 -10.43
C ILE A 167 9.87 -2.36 -10.90
N LEU A 168 10.35 -3.28 -10.06
CA LEU A 168 11.42 -4.21 -10.41
C LEU A 168 11.02 -5.15 -11.56
N ALA A 169 9.80 -5.66 -11.60
CA ALA A 169 9.33 -6.47 -12.71
C ALA A 169 9.25 -5.69 -14.02
N LEU A 170 8.78 -4.43 -13.97
CA LEU A 170 8.83 -3.53 -15.13
C LEU A 170 10.28 -3.24 -15.55
N PHE A 171 11.20 -3.04 -14.60
CA PHE A 171 12.62 -2.87 -14.88
C PHE A 171 13.24 -4.11 -15.54
N LEU A 172 12.91 -5.31 -15.06
CA LEU A 172 13.36 -6.55 -15.68
C LEU A 172 12.81 -6.69 -17.10
N TYR A 173 11.55 -6.29 -17.33
CA TYR A 173 10.97 -6.21 -18.68
C TYR A 173 11.81 -5.32 -19.61
N THR A 174 12.15 -4.09 -19.20
CA THR A 174 12.92 -3.18 -20.07
C THR A 174 14.30 -3.73 -20.44
N LYS A 175 14.88 -4.59 -19.61
CA LYS A 175 16.20 -5.21 -19.83
C LYS A 175 16.17 -6.48 -20.67
N TYR A 176 15.13 -7.31 -20.51
CA TYR A 176 15.16 -8.70 -20.98
C TYR A 176 14.10 -9.09 -22.03
N HIS A 177 13.05 -8.28 -22.28
CA HIS A 177 11.94 -8.69 -23.17
C HIS A 177 12.33 -9.02 -24.62
N ASP A 178 13.42 -8.42 -25.12
CA ASP A 178 13.95 -8.67 -26.47
C ASP A 178 15.12 -9.68 -26.48
N ARG A 179 15.52 -10.20 -25.31
CA ARG A 179 16.64 -11.16 -25.21
C ARG A 179 16.15 -12.57 -25.52
N THR A 180 16.99 -13.32 -26.23
CA THR A 180 16.73 -14.72 -26.59
C THR A 180 17.86 -15.66 -26.17
N ASP A 181 18.92 -15.16 -25.53
CA ASP A 181 19.97 -15.99 -24.98
C ASP A 181 19.53 -16.63 -23.65
N LEU A 182 19.93 -17.88 -23.44
CA LEU A 182 19.50 -18.68 -22.28
C LEU A 182 19.86 -18.03 -20.95
N LYS A 183 21.05 -17.40 -20.86
CA LYS A 183 21.52 -16.75 -19.64
C LYS A 183 20.59 -15.60 -19.23
N SER A 184 20.26 -14.70 -20.15
CA SER A 184 19.34 -13.59 -19.90
C SER A 184 17.95 -14.07 -19.50
N LEU A 185 17.44 -15.10 -20.19
CA LEU A 185 16.12 -15.68 -19.91
C LEU A 185 16.06 -16.35 -18.54
N LEU A 186 17.11 -17.08 -18.14
CA LEU A 186 17.21 -17.66 -16.79
C LEU A 186 17.31 -16.58 -15.71
N ILE A 187 18.10 -15.52 -15.93
CA ILE A 187 18.19 -14.41 -14.98
C ILE A 187 16.83 -13.73 -14.82
N TRP A 188 16.11 -13.49 -15.93
CA TRP A 188 14.78 -12.88 -15.89
C TRP A 188 13.76 -13.79 -15.17
N GLY A 189 13.79 -15.08 -15.49
CA GLY A 189 12.97 -16.12 -14.87
C GLY A 189 13.19 -16.20 -13.36
N VAL A 190 14.44 -16.40 -12.92
CA VAL A 190 14.79 -16.52 -11.51
C VAL A 190 14.49 -15.23 -10.75
N ALA A 191 14.83 -14.06 -11.30
CA ALA A 191 14.57 -12.79 -10.64
C ALA A 191 13.06 -12.56 -10.42
N GLY A 192 12.23 -12.75 -11.45
CA GLY A 192 10.77 -12.64 -11.29
C GLY A 192 10.18 -13.71 -10.38
N ALA A 193 10.71 -14.94 -10.43
CA ALA A 193 10.31 -16.02 -9.53
C ALA A 193 10.56 -15.67 -8.05
N ILE A 194 11.70 -15.04 -7.72
CA ILE A 194 12.01 -14.56 -6.36
C ILE A 194 11.08 -13.41 -5.97
N LEU A 195 10.84 -12.44 -6.86
CA LEU A 195 10.00 -11.28 -6.55
C LEU A 195 8.57 -11.67 -6.13
N LEU A 196 8.01 -12.76 -6.66
CA LEU A 196 6.69 -13.28 -6.27
C LEU A 196 6.60 -13.62 -4.79
N TRP A 197 7.72 -13.97 -4.13
CA TRP A 197 7.73 -14.25 -2.69
C TRP A 197 7.64 -13.00 -1.82
N PHE A 198 7.87 -11.81 -2.39
CA PHE A 198 7.78 -10.52 -1.72
C PHE A 198 6.48 -9.78 -2.00
N SER A 199 5.66 -10.27 -2.94
CA SER A 199 4.44 -9.58 -3.37
C SER A 199 3.39 -10.56 -3.89
N PHE A 200 2.21 -10.56 -3.26
CA PHE A 200 1.09 -11.36 -3.76
C PHE A 200 0.49 -10.77 -5.03
N SER A 201 0.40 -9.43 -5.11
CA SER A 201 -0.18 -8.73 -6.25
C SER A 201 0.71 -8.72 -7.50
N LEU A 202 2.01 -9.03 -7.37
CA LEU A 202 2.94 -9.06 -8.50
C LEU A 202 2.49 -10.01 -9.61
N ILE A 203 1.73 -11.06 -9.29
CA ILE A 203 1.22 -12.00 -10.29
C ILE A 203 0.45 -11.31 -11.42
N PHE A 204 -0.28 -10.21 -11.13
CA PHE A 204 -1.01 -9.46 -12.16
C PHE A 204 -0.06 -8.74 -13.12
N ILE A 205 1.03 -8.15 -12.59
CA ILE A 205 2.07 -7.50 -13.40
C ILE A 205 2.83 -8.54 -14.22
N ALA A 206 3.26 -9.63 -13.58
CA ALA A 206 4.02 -10.71 -14.22
C ALA A 206 3.21 -11.39 -15.33
N ALA A 207 1.94 -11.71 -15.08
CA ALA A 207 1.03 -12.28 -16.07
C ALA A 207 0.74 -11.29 -17.21
N GLY A 208 0.58 -10.00 -16.91
CA GLY A 208 0.42 -8.96 -17.94
C GLY A 208 1.65 -8.82 -18.83
N ILE A 209 2.86 -8.83 -18.26
CA ILE A 209 4.13 -8.83 -19.01
C ILE A 209 4.22 -10.09 -19.88
N ALA A 210 4.05 -11.28 -19.28
CA ALA A 210 4.15 -12.55 -19.99
C ALA A 210 3.15 -12.63 -21.15
N GLY A 211 1.88 -12.29 -20.89
CA GLY A 211 0.83 -12.26 -21.90
C GLY A 211 1.12 -11.28 -23.03
N ALA A 212 1.55 -10.05 -22.71
CA ALA A 212 1.85 -9.04 -23.71
C ALA A 212 3.03 -9.44 -24.63
N VAL A 213 4.13 -9.91 -24.05
CA VAL A 213 5.34 -10.27 -24.81
C VAL A 213 5.11 -11.55 -25.63
N CYS A 214 4.44 -12.56 -25.07
CA CYS A 214 4.07 -13.76 -25.83
C CYS A 214 3.12 -13.44 -26.97
N LEU A 215 2.10 -12.60 -26.74
CA LEU A 215 1.16 -12.19 -27.77
C LEU A 215 1.86 -11.40 -28.89
N ASP A 216 2.76 -10.47 -28.56
CA ASP A 216 3.53 -9.74 -29.57
C ASP A 216 4.40 -10.70 -30.42
N ALA A 217 5.08 -11.66 -29.79
CA ALA A 217 5.87 -12.68 -30.51
C ALA A 217 4.99 -13.55 -31.43
N LEU A 218 3.81 -13.98 -30.97
CA LEU A 218 2.84 -14.75 -31.77
C LEU A 218 2.31 -13.93 -32.96
N LEU A 219 1.89 -12.69 -32.73
CA LEU A 219 1.36 -11.81 -33.77
C LEU A 219 2.40 -11.47 -34.83
N ARG A 220 3.67 -11.37 -34.44
CA ARG A 220 4.82 -11.20 -35.35
C ARG A 220 5.30 -12.50 -35.99
N LYS A 221 4.69 -13.65 -35.64
CA LYS A 221 5.10 -15.00 -36.08
C LYS A 221 6.54 -15.36 -35.72
N GLU A 222 7.07 -14.78 -34.63
CA GLU A 222 8.40 -15.05 -34.10
C GLU A 222 8.39 -16.31 -33.20
N TRP A 223 8.09 -17.48 -33.79
CA TRP A 223 7.86 -18.73 -33.04
C TRP A 223 9.02 -19.13 -32.13
N ARG A 224 10.26 -18.99 -32.62
CA ARG A 224 11.45 -19.28 -31.80
C ARG A 224 11.48 -18.40 -30.55
N ARG A 225 11.21 -17.11 -30.69
CA ARG A 225 11.16 -16.18 -29.54
C ARG A 225 10.06 -16.59 -28.58
N PHE A 226 8.86 -16.89 -29.09
CA PHE A 226 7.74 -17.37 -28.28
C PHE A 226 8.12 -18.59 -27.41
N PHE A 227 8.71 -19.63 -28.01
CA PHE A 227 9.11 -20.83 -27.24
C PHE A 227 10.24 -20.54 -26.26
N MET A 228 11.20 -19.67 -26.59
CA MET A 228 12.27 -19.29 -25.66
C MET A 228 11.72 -18.50 -24.46
N LEU A 229 10.71 -17.66 -24.66
CA LEU A 229 10.05 -16.91 -23.60
C LEU A 229 9.27 -17.80 -22.61
N LEU A 230 8.96 -19.04 -22.97
CA LEU A 230 8.38 -19.99 -22.01
C LEU A 230 9.33 -20.28 -20.84
N ILE A 231 10.65 -20.17 -21.04
CA ILE A 231 11.64 -20.42 -19.96
C ILE A 231 11.40 -19.52 -18.74
N PRO A 232 11.47 -18.17 -18.84
CA PRO A 232 11.23 -17.31 -17.69
C PRO A 232 9.81 -17.43 -17.15
N PHE A 233 8.81 -17.56 -18.03
CA PHE A 233 7.40 -17.54 -17.61
C PHE A 233 6.96 -18.85 -16.95
N THR A 234 7.53 -19.99 -17.35
CA THR A 234 7.36 -21.25 -16.62
C THR A 234 8.00 -21.18 -15.23
N LEU A 235 9.19 -20.56 -15.09
CA LEU A 235 9.79 -20.35 -13.77
C LEU A 235 8.89 -19.50 -12.86
N TRP A 236 8.28 -18.44 -13.41
CA TRP A 236 7.32 -17.62 -12.65
C TRP A 236 6.07 -18.41 -12.28
N LEU A 237 5.50 -19.16 -13.22
CA LEU A 237 4.31 -19.96 -12.98
C LEU A 237 4.55 -21.05 -11.92
N VAL A 238 5.69 -21.73 -11.99
CA VAL A 238 6.08 -22.74 -10.99
C VAL A 238 6.29 -22.07 -9.62
N SER A 239 7.00 -20.95 -9.55
CA SER A 239 7.20 -20.21 -8.29
C SER A 239 5.88 -19.74 -7.68
N PHE A 240 5.00 -19.16 -8.49
CA PHE A 240 3.66 -18.78 -8.05
C PHE A 240 2.83 -19.98 -7.62
N GLY A 241 2.90 -21.10 -8.35
CA GLY A 241 2.21 -22.33 -7.99
C GLY A 241 2.66 -22.84 -6.61
N VAL A 242 3.97 -22.88 -6.36
CA VAL A 242 4.53 -23.23 -5.05
C VAL A 242 4.04 -22.27 -3.97
N LEU A 243 4.13 -20.95 -4.19
CA LEU A 243 3.63 -19.94 -3.26
C LEU A 243 2.12 -20.11 -2.99
N TYR A 244 1.35 -20.39 -4.02
CA TYR A 244 -0.09 -20.53 -3.94
C TYR A 244 -0.50 -21.75 -3.12
N PHE A 245 0.04 -22.93 -3.43
CA PHE A 245 -0.32 -24.15 -2.72
C PHE A 245 0.21 -24.19 -1.28
N LEU A 246 1.38 -23.63 -1.02
CA LEU A 246 1.96 -23.65 0.32
C LEU A 246 1.37 -22.57 1.23
N PHE A 247 1.00 -21.40 0.69
CA PHE A 247 0.59 -20.24 1.47
C PHE A 247 -0.78 -19.73 1.07
N VAL A 248 -0.98 -19.27 -0.17
CA VAL A 248 -2.19 -18.50 -0.56
C VAL A 248 -3.47 -19.32 -0.41
N ARG A 249 -3.48 -20.58 -0.87
CA ARG A 249 -4.67 -21.46 -0.83
C ARG A 249 -5.11 -21.82 0.59
N LYS A 250 -4.18 -21.88 1.55
CA LYS A 250 -4.50 -22.22 2.95
C LYS A 250 -5.37 -21.14 3.60
N PHE A 251 -5.34 -19.93 3.06
CA PHE A 251 -6.25 -18.88 3.47
C PHE A 251 -7.61 -19.11 2.80
N HIS A 252 -8.52 -19.82 3.48
CA HIS A 252 -9.93 -19.83 3.07
C HIS A 252 -10.41 -18.38 2.95
N GLU A 253 -11.11 -18.07 1.86
CA GLU A 253 -11.85 -16.82 1.73
C GLU A 253 -12.98 -16.87 2.76
N SER A 254 -12.74 -16.25 3.91
CA SER A 254 -13.74 -16.19 4.96
C SER A 254 -14.91 -15.35 4.47
N ALA A 255 -16.13 -15.88 4.59
CA ALA A 255 -17.33 -15.23 4.09
C ALA A 255 -17.49 -13.79 4.63
N TRP A 256 -17.06 -13.54 5.87
CA TRP A 256 -17.03 -12.22 6.49
C TRP A 256 -16.13 -11.22 5.74
N LEU A 257 -15.00 -11.66 5.17
CA LEU A 257 -14.06 -10.77 4.48
C LEU A 257 -14.58 -10.37 3.10
N ILE A 258 -15.21 -11.31 2.38
CA ILE A 258 -15.92 -11.00 1.12
C ILE A 258 -17.06 -10.03 1.41
N ASP A 259 -17.83 -10.29 2.46
CA ASP A 259 -18.90 -9.41 2.91
C ASP A 259 -18.39 -8.01 3.28
N PHE A 260 -17.24 -7.93 3.98
CA PHE A 260 -16.57 -6.68 4.30
C PHE A 260 -16.20 -5.88 3.06
N PHE A 261 -15.43 -6.48 2.15
CA PHE A 261 -15.00 -5.81 0.93
C PHE A 261 -16.18 -5.44 0.01
N LYS A 262 -17.26 -6.21 0.04
CA LYS A 262 -18.46 -5.93 -0.74
C LYS A 262 -19.27 -4.76 -0.15
N ARG A 263 -19.57 -4.79 1.15
CA ARG A 263 -20.50 -3.84 1.79
C ARG A 263 -19.84 -2.54 2.23
N VAL A 264 -18.61 -2.59 2.75
CA VAL A 264 -17.90 -1.40 3.28
C VAL A 264 -17.08 -0.73 2.19
N ASP A 265 -16.25 -1.50 1.49
CA ASP A 265 -15.29 -0.92 0.53
C ASP A 265 -15.82 -0.83 -0.90
N ASP A 266 -16.95 -1.49 -1.21
CA ASP A 266 -17.49 -1.67 -2.57
C ASP A 266 -16.37 -2.09 -3.55
N ALA A 267 -15.52 -3.02 -3.12
CA ALA A 267 -14.22 -3.32 -3.73
C ALA A 267 -14.30 -4.30 -4.91
N PHE A 268 -15.45 -4.94 -5.13
CA PHE A 268 -15.60 -5.96 -6.16
C PHE A 268 -16.35 -5.44 -7.38
N MET A 269 -15.79 -5.69 -8.56
CA MET A 269 -16.44 -5.36 -9.83
C MET A 269 -17.76 -6.14 -9.93
N PRO A 270 -18.89 -5.49 -10.23
CA PRO A 270 -20.16 -6.17 -10.40
C PRO A 270 -20.16 -6.97 -11.70
N LEU A 271 -19.89 -8.28 -11.61
CA LEU A 271 -19.83 -9.19 -12.76
C LEU A 271 -20.63 -10.47 -12.49
N PRO A 272 -21.73 -10.73 -13.24
CA PRO A 272 -22.41 -9.81 -14.17
C PRO A 272 -23.05 -8.61 -13.43
N PRO A 273 -23.21 -7.45 -14.08
CA PRO A 273 -23.95 -6.33 -13.49
C PRO A 273 -25.43 -6.71 -13.35
N ALA A 274 -26.02 -6.42 -12.19
CA ALA A 274 -27.43 -6.67 -11.91
C ALA A 274 -28.32 -5.47 -12.32
N SER A 275 -27.73 -4.28 -12.47
CA SER A 275 -28.43 -3.04 -12.80
C SER A 275 -27.57 -2.08 -13.62
N VAL A 276 -28.19 -1.08 -14.26
CA VAL A 276 -27.46 0.00 -14.95
C VAL A 276 -26.63 0.83 -13.96
N SER A 277 -27.09 0.98 -12.71
CA SER A 277 -26.31 1.63 -11.66
C SER A 277 -25.00 0.89 -11.36
N ASP A 278 -24.94 -0.42 -11.54
CA ASP A 278 -23.70 -1.19 -11.36
C ASP A 278 -22.64 -0.81 -12.40
N LEU A 279 -23.04 -0.34 -13.58
CA LEU A 279 -22.10 0.14 -14.60
C LEU A 279 -21.39 1.42 -14.17
N THR A 280 -21.97 2.21 -13.25
CA THR A 280 -21.30 3.40 -12.71
C THR A 280 -20.05 3.03 -11.91
N TRP A 281 -19.94 1.79 -11.41
CA TRP A 281 -18.75 1.27 -10.75
C TRP A 281 -17.50 1.35 -11.64
N LEU A 282 -17.66 1.07 -12.94
CA LEU A 282 -16.57 1.12 -13.95
C LEU A 282 -16.00 2.52 -14.16
N VAL A 283 -16.72 3.56 -13.72
CA VAL A 283 -16.25 4.95 -13.74
C VAL A 283 -15.81 5.38 -12.35
N ARG A 284 -16.65 5.16 -11.33
CA ARG A 284 -16.42 5.61 -9.95
C ARG A 284 -15.16 5.02 -9.34
N LYS A 285 -14.90 3.72 -9.53
CA LYS A 285 -13.75 3.05 -8.89
C LYS A 285 -12.42 3.42 -9.52
N PRO A 286 -12.24 3.38 -10.86
CA PRO A 286 -11.05 3.93 -11.47
C PRO A 286 -10.83 5.41 -11.12
N TYR A 287 -11.89 6.22 -11.02
CA TYR A 287 -11.76 7.61 -10.58
C TYR A 287 -11.26 7.74 -9.14
N SER A 288 -11.70 6.88 -8.22
CA SER A 288 -11.20 6.87 -6.84
C SER A 288 -9.70 6.57 -6.72
N LEU A 289 -9.07 5.94 -7.73
CA LEU A 289 -7.63 5.69 -7.76
C LEU A 289 -6.82 6.97 -7.76
N LEU A 290 -7.37 8.04 -8.35
CA LEU A 290 -6.75 9.36 -8.38
C LEU A 290 -6.58 9.93 -6.97
N ASP A 291 -7.51 9.64 -6.07
CA ASP A 291 -7.34 9.95 -4.65
C ASP A 291 -6.43 8.92 -3.98
N ARG A 292 -6.83 7.65 -3.97
CA ARG A 292 -6.05 6.54 -3.40
C ARG A 292 -6.09 5.32 -4.32
N PRO A 293 -4.94 4.79 -4.76
CA PRO A 293 -3.63 4.95 -4.12
C PRO A 293 -2.71 6.05 -4.71
N LEU A 294 -3.14 6.83 -5.71
CA LEU A 294 -2.21 7.72 -6.43
C LEU A 294 -1.92 9.05 -5.70
N GLY A 295 -2.83 9.55 -4.87
CA GLY A 295 -2.67 10.81 -4.14
C GLY A 295 -2.57 12.05 -5.04
N LEU A 296 -3.30 12.07 -6.16
CA LEU A 296 -3.31 13.13 -7.17
C LEU A 296 -4.36 14.20 -6.92
N MET A 297 -5.41 13.90 -6.14
CA MET A 297 -6.47 14.86 -5.84
C MET A 297 -6.15 15.68 -4.60
N LEU A 298 -6.53 16.96 -4.58
CA LEU A 298 -6.48 17.74 -3.34
C LEU A 298 -7.37 17.10 -2.28
N TYR A 299 -6.84 17.00 -1.07
CA TYR A 299 -7.58 16.56 0.10
C TYR A 299 -8.39 17.75 0.64
N PHE A 300 -9.66 17.50 0.94
CA PHE A 300 -10.52 18.43 1.65
C PHE A 300 -11.29 17.62 2.68
N GLU A 301 -11.55 18.21 3.85
CA GLU A 301 -12.29 17.52 4.91
C GLU A 301 -13.65 17.00 4.39
N PRO A 302 -14.07 15.79 4.82
CA PRO A 302 -15.31 15.17 4.35
C PRO A 302 -16.57 15.98 4.62
N ASN A 303 -16.54 16.91 5.58
CA ASN A 303 -17.66 17.76 5.97
C ASN A 303 -17.88 18.97 5.04
N ALA A 304 -17.06 19.13 3.99
CA ALA A 304 -17.27 20.16 2.98
C ALA A 304 -18.52 19.85 2.14
N ASP A 305 -19.29 20.89 1.80
CA ASP A 305 -20.43 20.80 0.88
C ASP A 305 -20.02 20.00 -0.37
N HIS A 306 -20.71 18.88 -0.65
CA HIS A 306 -20.53 18.05 -1.84
C HIS A 306 -21.05 18.74 -3.13
N SER A 307 -20.78 20.03 -3.23
CA SER A 307 -21.09 20.89 -4.37
C SER A 307 -20.20 20.54 -5.57
N PHE A 308 -20.61 20.99 -6.76
CA PHE A 308 -19.77 20.91 -7.95
C PHE A 308 -18.38 21.54 -7.72
N LEU A 309 -18.31 22.64 -6.97
CA LEU A 309 -17.06 23.32 -6.66
C LEU A 309 -16.10 22.43 -5.88
N TYR A 310 -16.59 21.63 -4.91
CA TYR A 310 -15.78 20.65 -4.19
C TYR A 310 -15.11 19.67 -5.15
N TYR A 311 -15.88 19.03 -6.03
CA TYR A 311 -15.32 18.06 -7.00
C TYR A 311 -14.38 18.70 -8.02
N PHE A 312 -14.67 19.94 -8.42
CA PHE A 312 -13.81 20.70 -9.33
C PHE A 312 -12.46 21.06 -8.68
N LEU A 313 -12.47 21.54 -7.44
CA LEU A 313 -11.27 21.90 -6.67
C LEU A 313 -10.42 20.69 -6.32
N ARG A 314 -10.98 19.47 -6.26
CA ARG A 314 -10.19 18.24 -6.11
C ARG A 314 -9.32 17.91 -7.32
N MET A 315 -9.48 18.63 -8.44
CA MET A 315 -8.67 18.52 -9.65
C MET A 315 -8.70 17.15 -10.35
N GLY A 316 -9.64 16.26 -10.02
CA GLY A 316 -9.75 14.95 -10.68
C GLY A 316 -9.97 15.04 -12.20
N TRP A 317 -10.62 16.11 -12.65
CA TRP A 317 -10.83 16.45 -14.06
C TRP A 317 -9.53 16.72 -14.83
N LEU A 318 -8.42 17.03 -14.16
CA LEU A 318 -7.11 17.16 -14.79
C LEU A 318 -6.49 15.79 -15.06
N TYR A 319 -6.53 14.90 -14.06
CA TYR A 319 -5.78 13.64 -14.10
C TYR A 319 -6.47 12.55 -14.91
N ALA A 320 -7.79 12.35 -14.74
CA ALA A 320 -8.50 11.28 -15.44
C ALA A 320 -8.38 11.40 -16.97
N PRO A 321 -8.70 12.55 -17.60
CA PRO A 321 -8.54 12.72 -19.04
C PRO A 321 -7.08 12.61 -19.49
N THR A 322 -6.13 13.08 -18.69
CA THR A 322 -4.69 13.00 -19.04
C THR A 322 -4.19 11.55 -19.04
N ILE A 323 -4.61 10.72 -18.08
CA ILE A 323 -4.32 9.28 -18.05
C ILE A 323 -4.93 8.59 -19.27
N VAL A 324 -6.20 8.87 -19.58
CA VAL A 324 -6.89 8.28 -20.74
C VAL A 324 -6.19 8.68 -22.04
N LEU A 325 -5.89 9.96 -22.22
CA LEU A 325 -5.15 10.47 -23.38
C LEU A 325 -3.78 9.81 -23.47
N GLY A 326 -3.05 9.72 -22.36
CA GLY A 326 -1.77 9.04 -22.26
C GLY A 326 -1.86 7.59 -22.74
N ALA A 327 -2.82 6.82 -22.21
CA ALA A 327 -3.06 5.44 -22.59
C ALA A 327 -3.35 5.31 -24.11
N VAL A 328 -4.23 6.14 -24.66
CA VAL A 328 -4.58 6.14 -26.10
C VAL A 328 -3.35 6.47 -26.96
N LEU A 329 -2.57 7.46 -26.57
CA LEU A 329 -1.37 7.85 -27.32
C LEU A 329 -0.25 6.79 -27.18
N MET A 330 -0.16 6.07 -26.06
CA MET A 330 0.78 4.95 -25.88
C MET A 330 0.42 3.78 -26.79
N LEU A 331 -0.89 3.44 -26.86
CA LEU A 331 -1.40 2.41 -27.78
C LEU A 331 -1.01 2.69 -29.23
N ARG A 332 -1.11 3.96 -29.65
CA ARG A 332 -0.73 4.39 -31.01
C ARG A 332 0.79 4.36 -31.24
N LYS A 333 1.61 4.60 -30.21
CA LYS A 333 3.08 4.62 -30.33
C LYS A 333 3.69 3.22 -30.33
N ASN A 334 3.33 2.37 -29.38
CA ASN A 334 3.88 1.02 -29.24
C ASN A 334 2.86 0.13 -28.52
N ARG A 335 2.26 -0.79 -29.27
CA ARG A 335 1.22 -1.70 -28.78
C ARG A 335 1.74 -2.64 -27.68
N LEU A 336 2.96 -3.16 -27.80
CA LEU A 336 3.56 -4.03 -26.78
C LEU A 336 3.70 -3.31 -25.45
N ASN A 337 4.32 -2.12 -25.45
CA ASN A 337 4.50 -1.33 -24.23
C ASN A 337 3.15 -0.92 -23.61
N PHE A 338 2.14 -0.60 -24.43
CA PHE A 338 0.80 -0.37 -23.95
C PHE A 338 0.18 -1.62 -23.30
N SER A 339 0.27 -2.78 -23.96
CA SER A 339 -0.27 -4.05 -23.45
C SER A 339 0.38 -4.47 -22.12
N VAL A 340 1.70 -4.29 -21.98
CA VAL A 340 2.44 -4.54 -20.73
C VAL A 340 1.88 -3.73 -19.56
N LEU A 341 1.41 -2.51 -19.81
CA LEU A 341 0.86 -1.64 -18.79
C LEU A 341 -0.63 -1.88 -18.53
N VAL A 342 -1.43 -2.15 -19.58
CA VAL A 342 -2.89 -2.28 -19.46
C VAL A 342 -3.34 -3.68 -19.03
N LEU A 343 -2.68 -4.76 -19.48
CA LEU A 343 -3.08 -6.13 -19.12
C LEU A 343 -3.11 -6.37 -17.60
N PRO A 344 -2.13 -5.91 -16.79
CA PRO A 344 -2.22 -6.06 -15.33
C PRO A 344 -3.47 -5.42 -14.73
N VAL A 345 -3.90 -4.26 -15.23
CA VAL A 345 -5.13 -3.58 -14.77
C VAL A 345 -6.35 -4.44 -15.09
N LEU A 346 -6.44 -4.95 -16.32
CA LEU A 346 -7.55 -5.81 -16.76
C LEU A 346 -7.60 -7.12 -15.98
N LEU A 347 -6.45 -7.75 -15.71
CA LEU A 347 -6.36 -8.97 -14.91
C LEU A 347 -6.79 -8.72 -13.45
N THR A 348 -6.41 -7.57 -12.89
CA THR A 348 -6.83 -7.19 -11.53
C THR A 348 -8.33 -6.94 -11.46
N MET A 349 -8.92 -6.27 -12.47
CA MET A 349 -10.37 -6.08 -12.57
C MET A 349 -11.11 -7.42 -12.76
N ALA A 350 -10.57 -8.34 -13.55
CA ALA A 350 -11.14 -9.68 -13.71
C ALA A 350 -11.13 -10.45 -12.39
N ALA A 351 -10.02 -10.43 -11.64
CA ALA A 351 -9.94 -11.04 -10.32
C ALA A 351 -10.91 -10.40 -9.31
N SER A 352 -11.16 -9.09 -9.45
CA SER A 352 -12.17 -8.37 -8.66
C SER A 352 -13.59 -8.80 -9.02
N GLY A 353 -13.91 -8.98 -10.30
CA GLY A 353 -15.20 -9.53 -10.75
C GLY A 353 -15.46 -10.94 -10.23
N LEU A 354 -14.40 -11.73 -10.09
CA LEU A 354 -14.44 -13.07 -9.48
C LEU A 354 -14.41 -13.05 -7.94
N LYS A 355 -14.33 -11.87 -7.32
CA LYS A 355 -14.21 -11.67 -5.86
C LYS A 355 -12.96 -12.25 -5.21
N VAL A 356 -11.96 -12.59 -6.01
CA VAL A 356 -10.66 -13.14 -5.56
C VAL A 356 -9.72 -12.04 -5.08
N TYR A 357 -9.87 -10.81 -5.61
CA TYR A 357 -9.01 -9.68 -5.25
C TYR A 357 -9.78 -8.36 -5.13
N PRO A 358 -9.67 -7.62 -4.00
CA PRO A 358 -10.36 -6.35 -3.86
C PRO A 358 -9.72 -5.26 -4.72
N PHE A 359 -10.52 -4.60 -5.56
CA PHE A 359 -10.11 -3.44 -6.34
C PHE A 359 -10.33 -2.16 -5.52
N HIS A 360 -9.51 -1.95 -4.49
CA HIS A 360 -9.69 -0.84 -3.54
C HIS A 360 -8.38 -0.31 -2.95
N GLN A 361 -8.23 1.02 -2.94
CA GLN A 361 -7.18 1.78 -2.23
C GLN A 361 -5.80 1.09 -2.21
N ARG A 362 -5.30 0.77 -1.00
CA ARG A 362 -3.96 0.23 -0.71
C ARG A 362 -3.65 -1.10 -1.40
N PHE A 363 -4.67 -1.89 -1.72
CA PHE A 363 -4.51 -3.14 -2.48
C PHE A 363 -4.11 -2.90 -3.94
N LEU A 364 -4.24 -1.67 -4.45
CA LEU A 364 -3.90 -1.32 -5.84
C LEU A 364 -2.61 -0.51 -5.95
N LEU A 365 -1.87 -0.31 -4.85
CA LEU A 365 -0.64 0.50 -4.83
C LEU A 365 0.39 -0.01 -5.86
N PHE A 366 0.45 -1.32 -6.08
CA PHE A 366 1.33 -1.96 -7.07
C PHE A 366 1.03 -1.56 -8.53
N LEU A 367 -0.19 -1.10 -8.83
CA LEU A 367 -0.55 -0.53 -10.14
C LEU A 367 -0.16 0.96 -10.26
N GLY A 368 0.28 1.60 -9.18
CA GLY A 368 0.71 3.00 -9.17
C GLY A 368 1.64 3.36 -10.34
N PRO A 369 2.75 2.63 -10.58
CA PRO A 369 3.67 2.89 -11.68
C PRO A 369 2.98 2.88 -13.05
N VAL A 370 2.01 1.99 -13.28
CA VAL A 370 1.26 1.88 -14.53
C VAL A 370 0.50 3.18 -14.82
N PHE A 371 -0.29 3.65 -13.85
CA PHE A 371 -1.08 4.87 -14.00
C PHE A 371 -0.20 6.13 -14.07
N LEU A 372 0.90 6.18 -13.30
CA LEU A 372 1.85 7.29 -13.35
C LEU A 372 2.54 7.39 -14.71
N LEU A 373 2.89 6.27 -15.34
CA LEU A 373 3.44 6.26 -16.71
C LEU A 373 2.42 6.78 -17.72
N MET A 374 1.15 6.37 -17.63
CA MET A 374 0.08 6.87 -18.52
C MET A 374 -0.16 8.37 -18.32
N LEU A 375 -0.31 8.82 -17.07
CA LEU A 375 -0.46 10.24 -16.71
C LEU A 375 0.69 11.06 -17.30
N ALA A 376 1.92 10.65 -17.02
CA ALA A 376 3.11 11.38 -17.43
C ALA A 376 3.27 11.41 -18.95
N TYR A 377 2.89 10.34 -19.66
CA TYR A 377 2.93 10.32 -21.12
C TYR A 377 1.88 11.26 -21.73
N GLY A 378 0.67 11.32 -21.17
CA GLY A 378 -0.34 12.29 -21.57
C GLY A 378 0.15 13.73 -21.40
N PHE A 379 0.75 14.02 -20.25
CA PHE A 379 1.35 15.33 -19.95
C PHE A 379 2.54 15.67 -20.86
N GLU A 380 3.46 14.74 -21.10
CA GLU A 380 4.60 14.91 -22.01
C GLU A 380 4.12 15.35 -23.40
N ARG A 381 3.04 14.72 -23.90
CA ARG A 381 2.46 15.05 -25.20
C ARG A 381 1.77 16.40 -25.22
N PHE A 382 1.15 16.81 -24.12
CA PHE A 382 0.64 18.16 -23.96
C PHE A 382 1.78 19.21 -24.01
N CYS A 383 2.87 19.00 -23.26
CA CYS A 383 4.02 19.91 -23.29
C CYS A 383 4.66 20.01 -24.68
N ALA A 384 4.69 18.91 -25.43
CA ALA A 384 5.23 18.89 -26.79
C ALA A 384 4.44 19.77 -27.78
N LEU A 385 3.21 20.17 -27.46
CA LEU A 385 2.44 21.14 -28.26
C LEU A 385 2.95 22.58 -28.10
N PHE A 386 3.71 22.86 -27.04
CA PHE A 386 4.17 24.21 -26.69
C PHE A 386 5.69 24.28 -26.41
N PRO A 387 6.56 23.77 -27.31
CA PRO A 387 7.98 23.51 -27.02
C PRO A 387 8.82 24.77 -26.73
N ARG A 388 8.36 25.97 -27.13
CA ARG A 388 9.06 27.25 -26.89
C ARG A 388 8.43 28.10 -25.78
N ARG A 389 7.39 27.59 -25.11
CA ARG A 389 6.67 28.31 -24.05
C ARG A 389 6.95 27.67 -22.69
N TYR A 390 8.17 27.87 -22.20
CA TYR A 390 8.61 27.31 -20.91
C TYR A 390 7.70 27.69 -19.74
N SER A 391 7.07 28.87 -19.78
CA SER A 391 6.08 29.29 -18.78
C SER A 391 4.84 28.39 -18.75
N LEU A 392 4.35 27.91 -19.90
CA LEU A 392 3.20 26.99 -19.96
C LEU A 392 3.59 25.59 -19.48
N VAL A 393 4.81 25.14 -19.79
CA VAL A 393 5.35 23.87 -19.27
C VAL A 393 5.49 23.94 -17.75
N ALA A 394 6.06 25.04 -17.23
CA ALA A 394 6.19 25.27 -15.79
C ALA A 394 4.82 25.32 -15.09
N LEU A 395 3.84 26.02 -15.67
CA LEU A 395 2.47 26.04 -15.16
C LEU A 395 1.84 24.65 -15.16
N GLY A 396 2.03 23.87 -16.23
CA GLY A 396 1.54 22.50 -16.30
C GLY A 396 2.16 21.60 -15.23
N LEU A 397 3.48 21.70 -15.02
CA LEU A 397 4.20 20.96 -13.98
C LEU A 397 3.68 21.33 -12.59
N LEU A 398 3.50 22.64 -12.35
CA LEU A 398 2.93 23.16 -11.12
C LEU A 398 1.54 22.54 -10.89
N LEU A 399 0.63 22.63 -11.85
CA LEU A 399 -0.74 22.11 -11.72
C LEU A 399 -0.79 20.59 -11.42
N VAL A 400 0.08 19.80 -12.04
CA VAL A 400 0.13 18.34 -11.87
C VAL A 400 0.78 17.93 -10.54
N LEU A 401 1.75 18.69 -10.05
CA LEU A 401 2.47 18.36 -8.81
C LEU A 401 1.85 19.01 -7.56
N THR A 402 1.11 20.12 -7.72
CA THR A 402 0.55 20.89 -6.60
C THR A 402 -0.30 20.04 -5.66
N PRO A 403 -1.28 19.22 -6.10
CA PRO A 403 -2.07 18.45 -5.14
C PRO A 403 -1.25 17.48 -4.30
N ALA A 404 -0.29 16.79 -4.92
CA ALA A 404 0.61 15.89 -4.22
C ALA A 404 1.50 16.64 -3.21
N LEU A 405 2.01 17.82 -3.59
CA LEU A 405 2.82 18.68 -2.72
C LEU A 405 2.02 19.26 -1.56
N VAL A 406 0.83 19.80 -1.82
CA VAL A 406 -0.03 20.44 -0.81
C VAL A 406 -0.45 19.41 0.22
N ASN A 407 -1.00 18.27 -0.19
CA ASN A 407 -1.42 17.21 0.73
C ASN A 407 -0.25 16.70 1.60
N SER A 408 0.94 16.56 1.02
CA SER A 408 2.12 16.12 1.76
C SER A 408 2.67 17.20 2.70
N ALA A 409 2.62 18.47 2.30
CA ALA A 409 2.98 19.59 3.15
C ALA A 409 2.02 19.73 4.33
N GLU A 410 0.72 19.56 4.10
CA GLU A 410 -0.31 19.52 5.16
C GLU A 410 -0.04 18.40 6.17
N GLN A 411 0.34 17.20 5.72
CA GLN A 411 0.69 16.10 6.64
C GLN A 411 1.98 16.33 7.44
N VAL A 412 2.89 17.17 6.96
CA VAL A 412 4.06 17.60 7.73
C VAL A 412 3.66 18.67 8.74
N ASN A 413 2.82 19.61 8.34
CA ASN A 413 2.34 20.69 9.19
C ASN A 413 1.42 20.19 10.31
N ASP A 414 0.53 19.26 9.99
CA ASP A 414 -0.35 18.59 10.94
C ASP A 414 -0.26 17.06 10.79
N PRO A 415 0.73 16.43 11.45
CA PRO A 415 0.87 14.98 11.47
C PRO A 415 -0.30 14.23 12.15
N HIS A 416 -1.28 14.93 12.72
CA HIS A 416 -2.51 14.28 13.21
C HIS A 416 -3.48 13.90 12.09
N GLN A 417 -3.34 14.47 10.90
CA GLN A 417 -4.15 14.12 9.72
C GLN A 417 -3.71 12.81 9.07
N VAL A 418 -2.52 12.32 9.41
CA VAL A 418 -2.04 11.01 8.94
C VAL A 418 -2.82 9.90 9.63
N ILE A 419 -3.29 8.91 8.88
CA ILE A 419 -4.04 7.77 9.40
C ILE A 419 -3.23 7.09 10.52
N LYS A 420 -3.75 7.14 11.75
CA LYS A 420 -3.16 6.51 12.93
C LYS A 420 -4.25 6.24 13.96
N ASP A 421 -4.01 5.24 14.79
CA ASP A 421 -4.79 5.04 16.01
C ASP A 421 -4.03 5.58 17.23
N TYR A 422 -4.69 5.66 18.37
CA TYR A 422 -4.07 6.08 19.65
C TYR A 422 -3.84 4.91 20.62
N ASN A 423 -3.72 3.70 20.05
CA ASN A 423 -3.48 2.46 20.79
C ASN A 423 -2.25 2.54 21.71
N ARG A 424 -1.13 3.03 21.16
CA ARG A 424 0.15 3.15 21.87
C ARG A 424 0.03 4.06 23.07
N GLU A 425 -0.48 5.27 22.84
CA GLU A 425 -0.57 6.33 23.84
C GLU A 425 -1.41 5.87 25.02
N VAL A 426 -2.58 5.27 24.76
CA VAL A 426 -3.48 4.82 25.83
C VAL A 426 -2.89 3.64 26.62
N VAL A 427 -2.30 2.65 25.96
CA VAL A 427 -1.69 1.50 26.65
C VAL A 427 -0.46 1.93 27.45
N LEU A 428 0.39 2.81 26.90
CA LEU A 428 1.58 3.31 27.59
C LEU A 428 1.24 4.29 28.71
N PHE A 429 0.16 5.07 28.59
CA PHE A 429 -0.35 5.89 29.69
C PHE A 429 -0.69 5.04 30.91
N VAL A 430 -1.40 3.92 30.72
CA VAL A 430 -1.67 2.98 31.81
C VAL A 430 -0.38 2.37 32.35
N ASN A 431 0.55 1.98 31.46
CA ASN A 431 1.85 1.42 31.86
C ASN A 431 2.68 2.38 32.74
N GLN A 432 2.67 3.68 32.44
CA GLN A 432 3.37 4.71 33.20
C GLN A 432 2.73 4.95 34.57
N ASN A 433 1.41 4.82 34.68
CA ASN A 433 0.64 5.07 35.90
C ASN A 433 0.27 3.79 36.69
N TYR A 434 0.74 2.65 36.22
CA TYR A 434 0.57 1.34 36.86
C TYR A 434 1.36 1.27 38.16
N LYS A 435 0.72 0.79 39.23
CA LYS A 435 1.38 0.43 40.49
C LYS A 435 1.30 -1.08 40.72
N PRO A 436 2.33 -1.71 41.33
CA PRO A 436 2.26 -3.11 41.71
C PRO A 436 0.99 -3.41 42.52
N GLY A 437 0.22 -4.38 42.04
CA GLY A 437 -1.07 -4.76 42.64
C GLY A 437 -2.31 -4.13 42.00
N ASP A 438 -2.17 -3.17 41.07
CA ASP A 438 -3.29 -2.73 40.24
C ASP A 438 -3.81 -3.90 39.37
N ALA A 439 -5.12 -3.97 39.15
CA ALA A 439 -5.72 -4.75 38.08
C ALA A 439 -5.78 -3.91 36.79
N VAL A 440 -5.54 -4.53 35.65
CA VAL A 440 -5.76 -3.92 34.33
C VAL A 440 -6.71 -4.81 33.55
N TYR A 441 -7.82 -4.25 33.08
CA TYR A 441 -8.81 -4.92 32.26
C TYR A 441 -8.80 -4.30 30.86
N VAL A 442 -8.49 -5.11 29.86
CA VAL A 442 -8.40 -4.69 28.46
C VAL A 442 -9.63 -5.18 27.72
N TYR A 443 -10.43 -4.25 27.19
CA TYR A 443 -11.60 -4.59 26.40
C TYR A 443 -11.20 -5.31 25.11
N TRP A 444 -12.08 -6.16 24.58
CA TRP A 444 -11.75 -7.04 23.45
C TRP A 444 -11.27 -6.26 22.22
N ASN A 445 -11.78 -5.04 22.00
CA ASN A 445 -11.41 -4.21 20.86
C ASN A 445 -10.08 -3.45 21.02
N MET A 446 -9.42 -3.61 22.17
CA MET A 446 -8.08 -3.11 22.47
C MET A 446 -7.07 -4.25 22.71
N ARG A 447 -7.48 -5.51 22.53
CA ARG A 447 -6.66 -6.69 22.82
C ARG A 447 -5.41 -6.75 21.95
N GLN A 448 -5.54 -6.48 20.65
CA GLN A 448 -4.45 -6.47 19.69
C GLN A 448 -3.33 -5.49 20.07
N ALA A 449 -3.69 -4.33 20.64
CA ALA A 449 -2.73 -3.36 21.14
C ALA A 449 -2.00 -3.92 22.37
N TYR A 450 -2.75 -4.42 23.36
CA TYR A 450 -2.17 -5.01 24.57
C TYR A 450 -1.22 -6.18 24.25
N GLU A 451 -1.64 -7.11 23.42
CA GLU A 451 -0.84 -8.28 23.03
C GLU A 451 0.45 -7.88 22.33
N PHE A 452 0.39 -6.90 21.42
CA PHE A 452 1.57 -6.39 20.74
C PHE A 452 2.57 -5.75 21.73
N TYR A 453 2.14 -4.78 22.53
CA TYR A 453 3.05 -4.09 23.46
C TYR A 453 3.55 -5.01 24.58
N LYS A 454 2.76 -6.01 24.97
CA LYS A 454 3.20 -7.07 25.88
C LYS A 454 4.30 -7.92 25.24
N ALA A 455 4.08 -8.42 24.02
CA ALA A 455 5.04 -9.27 23.32
C ALA A 455 6.34 -8.51 22.96
N ALA A 456 6.25 -7.22 22.71
CA ALA A 456 7.39 -6.34 22.48
C ALA A 456 8.06 -5.86 23.79
N ASN A 457 7.69 -6.40 24.95
CA ASN A 457 8.27 -6.13 26.27
C ASN A 457 8.20 -4.66 26.73
N TYR A 458 7.17 -3.92 26.31
CA TYR A 458 6.96 -2.54 26.76
C TYR A 458 6.19 -2.43 28.08
N LEU A 459 5.44 -3.47 28.47
CA LEU A 459 4.47 -3.39 29.56
C LEU A 459 5.00 -4.00 30.87
N LYS A 460 4.73 -3.30 31.98
CA LYS A 460 5.03 -3.69 33.37
C LYS A 460 3.92 -4.53 34.02
N PHE A 461 2.80 -4.69 33.33
CA PHE A 461 1.59 -5.30 33.87
C PHE A 461 1.08 -6.46 33.01
N ASN A 462 0.42 -7.40 33.68
CA ASN A 462 -0.46 -8.36 33.02
C ASN A 462 -1.89 -7.86 33.11
N ALA A 463 -2.61 -7.94 31.99
CA ALA A 463 -4.01 -7.57 31.92
C ALA A 463 -4.90 -8.79 31.94
N ILE A 464 -6.11 -8.58 32.43
CA ILE A 464 -7.25 -9.47 32.24
C ILE A 464 -7.87 -9.05 30.92
N GLU A 465 -7.81 -9.94 29.94
CA GLU A 465 -8.39 -9.70 28.61
C GLU A 465 -9.87 -10.01 28.65
N ALA A 466 -10.70 -9.04 28.29
CA ALA A 466 -12.16 -9.19 28.30
C ALA A 466 -12.60 -10.34 27.40
N SER A 467 -13.46 -11.21 27.91
CA SER A 467 -14.05 -12.31 27.16
C SER A 467 -14.81 -11.79 25.93
N TYR A 468 -14.66 -12.46 24.80
CA TYR A 468 -15.40 -12.11 23.59
C TYR A 468 -16.80 -12.76 23.60
N VAL A 469 -17.79 -12.02 24.09
CA VAL A 469 -19.16 -12.51 24.27
C VAL A 469 -20.20 -11.78 23.41
N LYS A 470 -19.76 -10.88 22.52
CA LYS A 470 -20.62 -10.05 21.63
C LYS A 470 -21.68 -10.90 20.93
N ASN A 471 -21.23 -11.93 20.20
CA ASN A 471 -22.10 -12.76 19.35
C ASN A 471 -22.94 -13.78 20.13
N LYS A 472 -22.66 -13.98 21.43
CA LYS A 472 -23.46 -14.86 22.31
C LYS A 472 -24.54 -14.10 23.06
N SER A 473 -24.43 -12.78 23.13
CA SER A 473 -25.33 -11.94 23.91
C SER A 473 -26.49 -11.43 23.06
N ARG A 474 -27.67 -11.40 23.69
CA ARG A 474 -28.93 -11.01 23.02
C ARG A 474 -29.23 -9.51 23.10
N ASN A 475 -28.69 -8.84 24.11
CA ASN A 475 -28.91 -7.41 24.39
C ASN A 475 -27.80 -6.87 25.32
N PRO A 476 -27.75 -5.55 25.58
CA PRO A 476 -26.71 -4.95 26.43
C PRO A 476 -26.64 -5.50 27.86
N ALA A 477 -27.77 -5.82 28.49
CA ALA A 477 -27.78 -6.35 29.86
C ALA A 477 -27.21 -7.77 29.91
N ASP A 478 -27.59 -8.61 28.95
CA ASP A 478 -27.07 -9.96 28.76
C ASP A 478 -25.56 -9.95 28.44
N TYR A 479 -25.12 -8.97 27.65
CA TYR A 479 -23.70 -8.72 27.37
C TYR A 479 -22.87 -8.45 28.63
N ILE A 480 -23.33 -7.56 29.49
CA ILE A 480 -22.67 -7.31 30.77
C ILE A 480 -22.67 -8.57 31.65
N ASN A 481 -23.78 -9.30 31.72
CA ASN A 481 -23.86 -10.53 32.51
C ASN A 481 -22.86 -11.59 32.06
N HIS A 482 -22.67 -11.77 30.75
CA HIS A 482 -21.67 -12.70 30.22
C HIS A 482 -20.21 -12.26 30.48
N LEU A 483 -19.95 -10.96 30.73
CA LEU A 483 -18.62 -10.45 31.09
C LEU A 483 -18.32 -10.50 32.59
N LYS A 484 -19.33 -10.58 33.46
CA LYS A 484 -19.14 -10.64 34.93
C LYS A 484 -18.16 -11.72 35.40
N PRO A 485 -18.04 -12.92 34.78
CA PRO A 485 -17.04 -13.89 35.17
C PRO A 485 -15.60 -13.34 35.17
N ASP A 486 -15.27 -12.44 34.24
CA ASP A 486 -13.93 -11.83 34.13
C ASP A 486 -13.61 -10.97 35.37
N PHE A 487 -14.64 -10.42 36.03
CA PHE A 487 -14.49 -9.50 37.15
C PHE A 487 -13.95 -10.18 38.41
N LYS A 488 -13.99 -11.52 38.46
CA LYS A 488 -13.30 -12.30 39.51
C LYS A 488 -11.82 -11.97 39.57
N GLY A 489 -11.20 -11.58 38.43
CA GLY A 489 -9.81 -11.17 38.37
C GLY A 489 -9.48 -9.88 39.14
N PHE A 490 -10.49 -9.10 39.53
CA PHE A 490 -10.30 -7.85 40.30
C PHE A 490 -10.42 -8.07 41.81
N LYS A 491 -10.80 -9.28 42.26
CA LYS A 491 -11.05 -9.55 43.67
C LYS A 491 -9.80 -9.31 44.52
N GLY A 492 -9.93 -8.49 45.56
CA GLY A 492 -8.83 -8.11 46.46
C GLY A 492 -7.88 -7.05 45.90
N LYS A 493 -8.19 -6.46 44.73
CA LYS A 493 -7.41 -5.39 44.12
C LYS A 493 -7.96 -4.04 44.57
N LYS A 494 -7.07 -3.08 44.85
CA LYS A 494 -7.47 -1.73 45.28
C LYS A 494 -7.76 -0.78 44.13
N ARG A 495 -7.15 -1.03 42.96
CA ARG A 495 -7.22 -0.16 41.78
C ARG A 495 -7.45 -0.99 40.54
N LEU A 496 -8.32 -0.50 39.65
CA LEU A 496 -8.65 -1.10 38.37
C LEU A 496 -8.47 -0.09 37.25
N TRP A 497 -7.61 -0.41 36.29
CA TRP A 497 -7.53 0.27 35.01
C TRP A 497 -8.44 -0.43 34.00
N PHE A 498 -9.24 0.32 33.26
CA PHE A 498 -10.04 -0.18 32.15
C PHE A 498 -9.64 0.51 30.85
N ILE A 499 -9.24 -0.27 29.84
CA ILE A 499 -8.78 0.22 28.54
C ILE A 499 -9.77 -0.23 27.46
N TYR A 500 -10.29 0.69 26.64
CA TYR A 500 -11.27 0.39 25.60
C TYR A 500 -11.27 1.43 24.46
N ASP A 501 -11.75 1.02 23.28
CA ASP A 501 -12.11 1.92 22.19
C ASP A 501 -13.65 2.02 22.08
N THR A 502 -14.19 3.20 21.79
CA THR A 502 -15.63 3.41 21.60
C THR A 502 -16.09 3.22 20.15
N ASN A 503 -15.17 3.11 19.20
CA ASN A 503 -15.50 3.06 17.77
C ASN A 503 -15.42 1.67 17.15
N ASN A 504 -14.41 0.87 17.48
CA ASN A 504 -14.26 -0.48 16.92
C ASN A 504 -15.34 -1.44 17.44
N ARG A 505 -16.26 -1.83 16.54
CA ARG A 505 -17.41 -2.72 16.83
C ARG A 505 -17.28 -4.15 16.30
N ASP A 506 -16.44 -4.34 15.28
CA ASP A 506 -16.30 -5.63 14.59
C ASP A 506 -14.86 -6.13 14.67
N PRO A 507 -14.58 -7.21 15.41
CA PRO A 507 -13.28 -7.85 15.33
C PRO A 507 -13.10 -8.54 13.98
N ILE A 508 -11.85 -8.82 13.64
CA ILE A 508 -11.52 -9.73 12.55
C ILE A 508 -12.25 -11.07 12.76
N GLY A 509 -13.00 -11.51 11.74
CA GLY A 509 -13.76 -12.76 11.79
C GLY A 509 -15.28 -12.57 11.76
N ASP A 510 -15.76 -11.38 12.11
CA ASP A 510 -17.18 -11.10 12.24
C ASP A 510 -17.79 -10.44 11.00
N PHE A 511 -19.07 -10.73 10.77
CA PHE A 511 -19.87 -10.01 9.77
C PHE A 511 -20.21 -8.62 10.26
N ILE A 512 -20.20 -7.65 9.35
CA ILE A 512 -20.50 -6.26 9.67
C ILE A 512 -21.96 -6.12 10.11
N ASP A 513 -22.20 -5.21 11.06
CA ASP A 513 -23.52 -4.88 11.61
C ASP A 513 -24.16 -6.02 12.41
N GLN A 514 -23.36 -6.98 12.88
CA GLN A 514 -23.85 -8.11 13.66
C GLN A 514 -23.17 -8.21 15.03
N PRO A 515 -23.95 -8.45 16.12
CA PRO A 515 -25.41 -8.48 16.17
C PRO A 515 -26.02 -7.06 16.16
N ALA A 516 -27.23 -6.91 15.60
CA ALA A 516 -27.86 -5.60 15.38
C ALA A 516 -27.90 -4.70 16.63
N TRP A 517 -28.15 -5.28 17.81
CA TRP A 517 -28.20 -4.52 19.06
C TRP A 517 -26.86 -3.85 19.41
N TYR A 518 -25.73 -4.45 19.01
CA TYR A 518 -24.38 -3.91 19.26
C TYR A 518 -24.03 -2.78 18.29
N HIS A 519 -24.75 -2.67 17.16
CA HIS A 519 -24.60 -1.64 16.13
C HIS A 519 -25.66 -0.54 16.22
N ASP A 520 -26.57 -0.63 17.20
CA ASP A 520 -27.47 0.47 17.52
C ASP A 520 -26.66 1.72 17.88
N GLN A 521 -27.05 2.87 17.35
CA GLN A 521 -26.38 4.15 17.57
C GLN A 521 -26.35 4.57 19.04
N LYS A 522 -27.32 4.11 19.84
CA LYS A 522 -27.40 4.37 21.29
C LYS A 522 -26.44 3.52 22.09
N PHE A 523 -25.97 2.40 21.55
CA PHE A 523 -24.99 1.55 22.22
C PHE A 523 -23.58 2.01 21.87
N VAL A 524 -22.77 2.29 22.90
CA VAL A 524 -21.36 2.68 22.75
C VAL A 524 -20.46 1.60 23.38
N PRO A 525 -19.61 0.92 22.58
CA PRO A 525 -18.64 -0.05 23.08
C PRO A 525 -17.86 0.45 24.29
N GLY A 526 -17.68 -0.42 25.29
CA GLY A 526 -16.95 -0.12 26.53
C GLY A 526 -17.68 0.78 27.54
N LYS A 527 -18.54 1.72 27.11
CA LYS A 527 -19.23 2.65 28.04
C LYS A 527 -20.14 1.96 29.05
N SER A 528 -20.84 0.90 28.66
CA SER A 528 -21.65 0.13 29.63
C SER A 528 -20.80 -0.55 30.70
N LEU A 529 -19.57 -0.99 30.39
CA LEU A 529 -18.65 -1.54 31.38
C LEU A 529 -18.09 -0.46 32.31
N GLU A 530 -17.79 0.72 31.77
CA GLU A 530 -17.36 1.88 32.56
C GLU A 530 -18.41 2.22 33.65
N GLN A 531 -19.70 2.17 33.29
CA GLN A 531 -20.81 2.34 34.23
C GLN A 531 -20.87 1.24 35.29
N GLU A 532 -20.65 -0.03 34.91
CA GLU A 532 -20.61 -1.15 35.86
C GLU A 532 -19.44 -1.03 36.84
N PHE A 533 -18.25 -0.64 36.38
CA PHE A 533 -17.08 -0.45 37.25
C PHE A 533 -17.25 0.74 38.19
N SER A 534 -17.98 1.78 37.78
CA SER A 534 -18.36 2.90 38.64
C SER A 534 -19.25 2.49 39.82
N LYS A 535 -19.96 1.35 39.73
CA LYS A 535 -20.72 0.78 40.85
C LYS A 535 -19.82 0.07 41.86
N MET A 536 -18.70 -0.50 41.39
CA MET A 536 -17.72 -1.25 42.19
C MET A 536 -16.68 -0.36 42.88
N GLY A 537 -16.51 0.87 42.41
CA GLY A 537 -15.46 1.77 42.90
C GLY A 537 -15.65 3.21 42.45
N LYS A 538 -14.83 4.12 42.99
CA LYS A 538 -14.84 5.55 42.61
C LYS A 538 -13.88 5.78 41.44
N GLN A 539 -14.35 6.38 40.36
CA GLN A 539 -13.48 6.84 39.28
C GLN A 539 -12.50 7.92 39.80
N LYS A 540 -11.21 7.74 39.51
CA LYS A 540 -10.12 8.63 39.95
C LYS A 540 -9.47 9.40 38.81
N ALA A 541 -9.37 8.78 37.64
CA ALA A 541 -8.78 9.40 36.47
C ALA A 541 -9.44 8.85 35.20
N HIS A 542 -9.45 9.66 34.15
CA HIS A 542 -9.90 9.29 32.82
C HIS A 542 -8.98 9.96 31.81
N TYR A 543 -8.41 9.17 30.91
CA TYR A 543 -7.56 9.61 29.83
C TYR A 543 -8.20 9.19 28.51
N GLN A 544 -8.44 10.16 27.64
CA GLN A 544 -9.11 9.95 26.36
C GLN A 544 -8.31 10.61 25.25
N LEU A 545 -8.09 9.86 24.16
CA LEU A 545 -7.58 10.36 22.90
C LEU A 545 -8.50 9.87 21.78
N ASN A 546 -9.25 10.80 21.18
CA ASN A 546 -10.28 10.47 20.20
C ASN A 546 -11.28 9.44 20.78
N THR A 547 -11.34 8.24 20.20
CA THR A 547 -12.24 7.15 20.62
C THR A 547 -11.56 6.17 21.60
N PHE A 548 -10.27 6.34 21.88
CA PHE A 548 -9.49 5.47 22.76
C PHE A 548 -9.49 6.00 24.19
N ASN A 549 -9.75 5.12 25.16
CA ASN A 549 -10.02 5.49 26.55
C ASN A 549 -9.24 4.60 27.52
N ALA A 550 -8.75 5.21 28.61
CA ALA A 550 -8.26 4.54 29.81
C ALA A 550 -8.84 5.19 31.06
N THR A 551 -9.55 4.41 31.88
CA THR A 551 -10.20 4.89 33.10
C THR A 551 -9.65 4.16 34.32
N LEU A 552 -9.30 4.91 35.37
CA LEU A 552 -8.86 4.38 36.66
C LEU A 552 -10.00 4.43 37.68
N PHE A 553 -10.26 3.29 38.31
CA PHE A 553 -11.18 3.13 39.43
C PHE A 553 -10.41 2.76 40.70
N GLU A 554 -10.80 3.35 41.82
CA GLU A 554 -10.45 2.89 43.16
C GLU A 554 -11.59 1.99 43.66
N LEU A 555 -11.31 0.69 43.79
CA LEU A 555 -12.30 -0.32 44.16
C LEU A 555 -12.60 -0.26 45.67
N LYS A 556 -13.85 -0.58 46.04
CA LYS A 556 -14.33 -0.61 47.43
C LYS A 556 -13.80 -1.79 48.22
#